data_AF-A0A242BZ58-F1
#
_entry.id   AF-A0A242BZ58-F1
#
_cell.length_a   1.000
_cell.length_b   1.000
_cell.length_c   1.000
_cell.angle_alpha   90.00
_cell.angle_beta   90.00
_cell.angle_gamma   90.00
#
_symmetry.space_group_name_H-M   'P 1'
#
loop_
_entity.id
_entity.type
_entity.pdbx_description
1 polymer ?
#
loop_
_entity_poly.entity_id
_entity_poly.type
_entity_poly.pdbx_seq_one_letter_code
_entity_poly.pdbx_strand_id
1 'polypeptide(L)'
;MGKKVLICLSQRNLLLNSEALKKVEPDVYSCLKQHKTIYPKQAEAFGIVTKINQNLAHWLNLSIKEWEIDRKGTCISEEKEYHCDLCNQPIQTRYKIINKKNQQSLYIGGNCSENFKELAFMKRIVKSEDELYRYNELLDKNEEFYSILTDKKDLTEYTEIILPDFYQDSYRKAKKKLVKFMKNYIKNGNSLDEKELFRLHKIYRSEKKIMNKFVQENLGKDNVLSRSVAKSIERVQPKEYKEILEEVEKNRGQISPYTASKIKAPKYLKTMIARINKVLPDHVVLEAARVGIYVFRFKKRSVNYHFKMASGIVISSYYDKSLHNFPKWIEYHWEEIGFADKESKAMILRLADFTLHGLKGVKVVEPNYHKIVNDYFDDLTNNERSDVYEKLSSLGQSYTVLMIRGSKLGEIRIYGQQQLLNLGKRLICLDRHDPKEFIEEKHQKFPNIDEYYHFLARKVVLR
;
A
#
# COMPACT_ATOMS: atom_id res chain seq x y z
N MET A 1 -26.95 -18.66 44.63
CA MET A 1 -25.95 -18.29 43.61
C MET A 1 -25.50 -19.54 42.87
N GLY A 2 -25.74 -19.66 41.56
CA GLY A 2 -25.34 -20.83 40.80
C GLY A 2 -23.81 -21.01 40.82
N LYS A 3 -23.33 -22.24 41.08
CA LYS A 3 -21.88 -22.55 41.07
C LYS A 3 -21.33 -22.27 39.66
N LYS A 4 -20.51 -21.22 39.51
CA LYS A 4 -19.83 -20.90 38.24
C LYS A 4 -18.94 -22.08 37.83
N VAL A 5 -19.26 -22.72 36.71
CA VAL A 5 -18.45 -23.79 36.12
C VAL A 5 -17.22 -23.17 35.47
N LEU A 6 -16.03 -23.71 35.75
CA LEU A 6 -14.78 -23.28 35.09
C LEU A 6 -14.53 -24.06 33.80
N ILE A 7 -14.74 -25.38 33.82
CA ILE A 7 -14.60 -26.25 32.65
C ILE A 7 -15.78 -27.21 32.62
N CYS A 8 -16.58 -27.16 31.56
CA CYS A 8 -17.71 -28.08 31.36
C CYS A 8 -17.25 -29.42 30.77
N LEU A 9 -18.16 -30.40 30.72
CA LEU A 9 -17.85 -31.77 30.27
C LEU A 9 -17.24 -31.82 28.85
N SER A 10 -17.77 -31.04 27.91
CA SER A 10 -17.27 -31.02 26.52
C SER A 10 -15.86 -30.44 26.42
N GLN A 11 -15.61 -29.35 27.14
CA GLN A 11 -14.28 -28.75 27.26
C GLN A 11 -13.31 -29.72 27.93
N ARG A 12 -13.73 -30.36 29.02
CA ARG A 12 -12.94 -31.36 29.74
C ARG A 12 -12.54 -32.51 28.84
N ASN A 13 -13.48 -33.09 28.10
CA ASN A 13 -13.21 -34.24 27.22
C ASN A 13 -12.32 -33.85 26.04
N LEU A 14 -12.49 -32.66 25.47
CA LEU A 14 -11.60 -32.15 24.43
C LEU A 14 -10.16 -31.96 24.95
N LEU A 15 -10.01 -31.37 26.14
CA LEU A 15 -8.72 -31.12 26.78
C LEU A 15 -8.05 -32.42 27.25
N LEU A 16 -8.81 -33.40 27.73
CA LEU A 16 -8.29 -34.69 28.19
C LEU A 16 -7.71 -35.54 27.02
N ASN A 17 -8.25 -35.37 25.83
CA ASN A 17 -7.76 -36.05 24.62
C ASN A 17 -6.73 -35.19 23.83
N SER A 18 -6.18 -34.14 24.45
CA SER A 18 -5.16 -33.26 23.85
C SER A 18 -3.75 -33.69 24.24
N GLU A 19 -2.92 -34.02 23.24
CA GLU A 19 -1.52 -34.39 23.47
C GLU A 19 -0.66 -33.16 23.82
N ALA A 20 -0.98 -31.98 23.29
CA ALA A 20 -0.31 -30.74 23.67
C ALA A 20 -0.55 -30.40 25.13
N LEU A 21 -1.81 -30.46 25.60
CA LEU A 21 -2.12 -30.08 26.98
C LEU A 21 -1.47 -31.03 27.98
N LYS A 22 -1.48 -32.34 27.69
CA LYS A 22 -0.85 -33.37 28.53
C LYS A 22 0.65 -33.08 28.78
N LYS A 23 1.34 -32.48 27.81
CA LYS A 23 2.77 -32.13 27.93
C LYS A 23 3.00 -30.75 28.57
N VAL A 24 2.19 -29.75 28.22
CA VAL A 24 2.41 -28.36 28.64
C VAL A 24 1.85 -28.09 30.05
N GLU A 25 0.77 -28.77 30.44
CA GLU A 25 -0.02 -28.47 31.64
C GLU A 25 -0.39 -29.74 32.43
N PRO A 26 0.61 -30.45 33.00
CA PRO A 26 0.38 -31.74 33.68
C PRO A 26 -0.55 -31.63 34.91
N ASP A 27 -0.51 -30.52 35.65
CA ASP A 27 -1.35 -30.30 36.82
C ASP A 27 -2.82 -30.10 36.44
N VAL A 28 -3.05 -29.34 35.36
CA VAL A 28 -4.40 -29.17 34.78
C VAL A 28 -4.91 -30.51 34.25
N TYR A 29 -4.07 -31.26 33.54
CA TYR A 29 -4.40 -32.57 33.02
C TYR A 29 -4.79 -33.56 34.13
N SER A 30 -4.09 -33.53 35.26
CA SER A 30 -4.40 -34.35 36.44
C SER A 30 -5.75 -33.99 37.06
N CYS A 31 -6.06 -32.70 37.18
CA CYS A 31 -7.37 -32.22 37.64
C CYS A 31 -8.51 -32.69 36.72
N LEU A 32 -8.31 -32.61 35.39
CA LEU A 32 -9.29 -33.07 34.39
C LEU A 32 -9.58 -34.58 34.48
N LYS A 33 -8.61 -35.41 34.89
CA LYS A 33 -8.82 -36.86 35.07
C LYS A 33 -9.75 -37.17 36.24
N GLN A 34 -9.66 -36.41 37.33
CA GLN A 34 -10.35 -36.72 38.58
C GLN A 34 -11.79 -36.19 38.65
N HIS A 35 -12.14 -35.24 37.77
CA HIS A 35 -13.42 -34.54 37.85
C HIS A 35 -14.10 -34.44 36.48
N LYS A 36 -15.40 -34.78 36.43
CA LYS A 36 -16.21 -34.69 35.19
C LYS A 36 -16.49 -33.24 34.76
N THR A 37 -16.67 -32.35 35.74
CA THR A 37 -16.88 -30.91 35.56
C THR A 37 -16.04 -30.19 36.60
N ILE A 38 -15.31 -29.15 36.20
CA ILE A 38 -14.41 -28.40 37.09
C ILE A 38 -15.12 -27.15 37.60
N TYR A 39 -15.30 -27.05 38.91
CA TYR A 39 -15.70 -25.81 39.59
C TYR A 39 -14.48 -25.23 40.34
N PRO A 40 -14.56 -23.98 40.84
CA PRO A 40 -13.44 -23.34 41.53
C PRO A 40 -12.85 -24.18 42.66
N LYS A 41 -13.69 -24.77 43.53
CA LYS A 41 -13.22 -25.61 44.66
C LYS A 41 -12.34 -26.79 44.24
N GLN A 42 -12.69 -27.47 43.14
CA GLN A 42 -11.85 -28.55 42.61
C GLN A 42 -10.54 -28.02 42.04
N ALA A 43 -10.57 -26.88 41.33
CA ALA A 43 -9.37 -26.27 40.79
C ALA A 43 -8.46 -25.65 41.88
N GLU A 44 -9.02 -25.22 43.01
CA GLU A 44 -8.28 -24.70 44.18
C GLU A 44 -7.41 -25.79 44.81
N ALA A 45 -7.93 -27.02 44.93
CA ALA A 45 -7.17 -28.16 45.46
C ALA A 45 -5.91 -28.49 44.63
N PHE A 46 -5.86 -28.05 43.39
CA PHE A 46 -4.71 -28.21 42.48
C PHE A 46 -3.92 -26.90 42.27
N GLY A 47 -4.33 -25.77 42.87
CA GLY A 47 -3.68 -24.47 42.67
C GLY A 47 -3.81 -23.88 41.25
N ILE A 48 -4.77 -24.34 40.43
CA ILE A 48 -4.84 -24.02 39.00
C ILE A 48 -5.96 -23.05 38.60
N VAL A 49 -6.74 -22.51 39.54
CA VAL A 49 -7.90 -21.62 39.26
C VAL A 49 -7.51 -20.45 38.35
N THR A 50 -6.49 -19.69 38.74
CA THR A 50 -6.03 -18.51 38.00
C THR A 50 -5.50 -18.89 36.62
N LYS A 51 -4.80 -20.02 36.54
CA LYS A 51 -4.23 -20.55 35.30
C LYS A 51 -5.33 -20.93 34.29
N ILE A 52 -6.38 -21.60 34.77
CA ILE A 52 -7.57 -21.94 33.96
C ILE A 52 -8.24 -20.66 33.45
N ASN A 53 -8.52 -19.69 34.33
CA ASN A 53 -9.21 -18.45 33.93
C ASN A 53 -8.45 -17.65 32.86
N GLN A 54 -7.11 -17.66 32.89
CA GLN A 54 -6.29 -16.93 31.93
C GLN A 54 -6.10 -17.68 30.61
N ASN A 55 -5.98 -19.02 30.64
CA ASN A 55 -5.47 -19.78 29.50
C ASN A 55 -6.47 -20.74 28.85
N LEU A 56 -7.66 -20.95 29.44
CA LEU A 56 -8.64 -21.92 28.94
C LEU A 56 -8.96 -21.76 27.44
N ALA A 57 -9.20 -20.53 26.99
CA ALA A 57 -9.49 -20.26 25.58
C ALA A 57 -8.33 -20.64 24.65
N HIS A 58 -7.08 -20.41 25.09
CA HIS A 58 -5.88 -20.80 24.35
C HIS A 58 -5.74 -22.32 24.29
N TRP A 59 -5.91 -23.01 25.42
CA TRP A 59 -5.83 -24.47 25.50
C TRP A 59 -6.89 -25.18 24.66
N LEU A 60 -8.13 -24.67 24.65
CA LEU A 60 -9.19 -25.20 23.80
C LEU A 60 -8.84 -25.03 22.33
N ASN A 61 -8.35 -23.85 21.91
CA ASN A 61 -7.93 -23.60 20.53
C ASN A 61 -6.76 -24.49 20.09
N LEU A 62 -5.78 -24.71 20.96
CA LEU A 62 -4.68 -25.65 20.69
C LEU A 62 -5.21 -27.07 20.51
N SER A 63 -6.07 -27.50 21.43
CA SER A 63 -6.62 -28.87 21.43
C SER A 63 -7.47 -29.12 20.19
N ILE A 64 -8.33 -28.18 19.77
CA ILE A 64 -9.13 -28.29 18.54
C ILE A 64 -8.24 -28.49 17.31
N LYS A 65 -7.09 -27.80 17.22
CA LYS A 65 -6.19 -27.88 16.06
C LYS A 65 -5.51 -29.24 15.88
N GLU A 66 -5.45 -30.04 16.95
CA GLU A 66 -4.91 -31.41 16.89
C GLU A 66 -5.80 -32.37 16.12
N TRP A 67 -7.08 -32.05 15.97
CA TRP A 67 -8.04 -32.92 15.30
C TRP A 67 -8.23 -32.51 13.84
N GLU A 68 -8.48 -33.51 13.00
CA GLU A 68 -9.00 -33.38 11.64
C GLU A 68 -10.23 -34.26 11.48
N ILE A 69 -11.07 -33.93 10.49
CA ILE A 69 -12.23 -34.77 10.18
C ILE A 69 -11.75 -36.01 9.42
N ASP A 70 -12.22 -37.17 9.84
CA ASP A 70 -12.15 -38.37 9.01
C ASP A 70 -13.13 -38.22 7.84
N ARG A 71 -12.57 -37.92 6.67
CA ARG A 71 -13.34 -37.66 5.44
C ARG A 71 -14.10 -38.89 4.93
N LYS A 72 -13.76 -40.09 5.40
CA LYS A 72 -14.37 -41.37 4.96
C LYS A 72 -15.30 -41.98 6.01
N GLY A 73 -15.30 -41.45 7.24
CA GLY A 73 -15.94 -42.07 8.41
C GLY A 73 -17.22 -41.39 8.92
N THR A 74 -17.92 -40.61 8.09
CA THR A 74 -19.15 -39.92 8.52
C THR A 74 -20.35 -40.83 8.25
N CYS A 75 -20.98 -41.33 9.32
CA CYS A 75 -22.24 -42.08 9.24
C CYS A 75 -23.37 -41.19 9.75
N ILE A 76 -24.38 -40.95 8.93
CA ILE A 76 -25.72 -40.63 9.42
C ILE A 76 -26.41 -42.00 9.52
N SER A 77 -27.15 -42.26 10.59
CA SER A 77 -27.89 -43.51 10.73
C SER A 77 -29.11 -43.19 11.56
N GLU A 78 -30.28 -43.50 11.02
CA GLU A 78 -31.60 -43.22 11.60
C GLU A 78 -32.00 -44.22 12.70
N GLU A 79 -31.19 -45.24 12.98
CA GLU A 79 -31.63 -46.43 13.72
C GLU A 79 -30.96 -46.66 15.10
N LYS A 80 -30.02 -45.81 15.55
CA LYS A 80 -29.39 -45.93 16.87
C LYS A 80 -29.25 -44.56 17.57
N GLU A 81 -29.58 -44.49 18.86
CA GLU A 81 -29.26 -43.34 19.71
C GLU A 81 -27.74 -43.21 19.90
N TYR A 82 -27.08 -42.47 19.01
CA TYR A 82 -25.67 -42.13 19.17
C TYR A 82 -25.51 -40.96 20.14
N HIS A 83 -24.44 -40.99 20.92
CA HIS A 83 -24.06 -39.91 21.82
C HIS A 83 -22.74 -39.29 21.34
N CYS A 84 -22.59 -37.97 21.53
CA CYS A 84 -21.35 -37.27 21.22
C CYS A 84 -20.26 -37.61 22.24
N ASP A 85 -19.07 -38.04 21.81
CA ASP A 85 -17.96 -38.39 22.72
C ASP A 85 -17.44 -37.21 23.55
N LEU A 86 -17.71 -35.97 23.11
CA LEU A 86 -17.32 -34.77 23.84
C LEU A 86 -18.35 -34.39 24.92
N CYS A 87 -19.63 -34.25 24.57
CA CYS A 87 -20.65 -33.74 25.51
C CYS A 87 -21.62 -34.80 26.04
N ASN A 88 -21.55 -36.03 25.54
CA ASN A 88 -22.48 -37.12 25.83
C ASN A 88 -23.96 -36.76 25.62
N GLN A 89 -24.26 -35.84 24.72
CA GLN A 89 -25.63 -35.54 24.29
C GLN A 89 -26.01 -36.45 23.13
N PRO A 90 -27.29 -36.83 23.00
CA PRO A 90 -27.77 -37.57 21.84
C PRO A 90 -27.56 -36.75 20.56
N ILE A 91 -27.13 -37.40 19.49
CA ILE A 91 -26.81 -36.77 18.20
C ILE A 91 -27.52 -37.50 17.06
N GLN A 92 -28.14 -36.71 16.18
CA GLN A 92 -28.71 -37.20 14.92
C GLN A 92 -27.65 -37.37 13.82
N THR A 93 -26.52 -36.67 13.94
CA THR A 93 -25.44 -36.70 12.93
C THR A 93 -24.11 -36.96 13.60
N ARG A 94 -23.40 -37.99 13.15
CA ARG A 94 -22.14 -38.45 13.73
C ARG A 94 -20.97 -38.15 12.80
N TYR A 95 -20.10 -37.24 13.23
CA TYR A 95 -18.86 -36.90 12.56
C TYR A 95 -17.69 -37.58 13.25
N LYS A 96 -16.91 -38.37 12.53
CA LYS A 96 -15.66 -38.92 13.05
C LYS A 96 -14.54 -37.89 12.87
N ILE A 97 -13.84 -37.58 13.94
CA ILE A 97 -12.61 -36.77 13.95
C ILE A 97 -11.46 -37.65 14.41
N ILE A 98 -10.27 -37.44 13.85
CA ILE A 98 -9.04 -38.17 14.17
C ILE A 98 -8.02 -37.15 14.68
N ASN A 99 -7.34 -37.48 15.77
CA ASN A 99 -6.24 -36.68 16.27
C ASN A 99 -4.98 -36.94 15.43
N LYS A 100 -4.42 -35.89 14.84
CA LYS A 100 -3.24 -35.92 13.96
C LYS A 100 -1.99 -36.49 14.63
N LYS A 101 -1.90 -36.40 15.96
CA LYS A 101 -0.71 -36.79 16.73
C LYS A 101 -0.75 -38.24 17.19
N ASN A 102 -1.89 -38.71 17.68
CA ASN A 102 -2.02 -40.04 18.30
C ASN A 102 -2.98 -40.99 17.56
N GLN A 103 -3.59 -40.54 16.45
CA GLN A 103 -4.52 -41.30 15.61
C GLN A 103 -5.79 -41.77 16.34
N GLN A 104 -6.04 -41.30 17.56
CA GLN A 104 -7.28 -41.59 18.28
C GLN A 104 -8.47 -40.94 17.56
N SER A 105 -9.57 -41.67 17.44
CA SER A 105 -10.80 -41.16 16.85
C SER A 105 -11.86 -40.85 17.90
N LEU A 106 -12.58 -39.75 17.69
CA LEU A 106 -13.79 -39.40 18.43
C LEU A 106 -14.94 -39.18 17.46
N TYR A 107 -16.15 -39.41 17.95
CA TYR A 107 -17.39 -39.19 17.25
C TYR A 107 -18.14 -38.02 17.88
N ILE A 108 -18.38 -36.99 17.10
CA ILE A 108 -18.95 -35.74 17.58
C ILE A 108 -20.19 -35.36 16.77
N GLY A 109 -21.08 -34.60 17.40
CA GLY A 109 -22.29 -34.06 16.76
C GLY A 109 -22.85 -32.88 17.54
N GLY A 110 -24.06 -32.43 17.18
CA GLY A 110 -24.72 -31.28 17.81
C GLY A 110 -23.83 -30.05 17.88
N ASN A 111 -23.87 -29.32 19.00
CA ASN A 111 -23.08 -28.10 19.21
C ASN A 111 -21.56 -28.35 19.25
N CYS A 112 -21.12 -29.56 19.61
CA CYS A 112 -19.68 -29.86 19.67
C CYS A 112 -19.01 -29.82 18.30
N SER A 113 -19.74 -30.15 17.24
CA SER A 113 -19.24 -30.10 15.86
C SER A 113 -18.99 -28.68 15.33
N GLU A 114 -19.59 -27.64 15.95
CA GLU A 114 -19.39 -26.24 15.54
C GLU A 114 -17.99 -25.71 15.86
N ASN A 115 -17.32 -26.34 16.83
CA ASN A 115 -15.94 -26.01 17.19
C ASN A 115 -14.93 -26.37 16.10
N PHE A 116 -15.34 -27.15 15.09
CA PHE A 116 -14.48 -27.62 14.00
C PHE A 116 -14.88 -26.93 12.70
N LYS A 117 -14.03 -26.00 12.23
CA LYS A 117 -14.30 -25.12 11.06
C LYS A 117 -14.63 -25.89 9.79
N GLU A 118 -13.99 -27.04 9.59
CA GLU A 118 -14.20 -27.89 8.43
C GLU A 118 -15.62 -28.50 8.42
N LEU A 119 -16.16 -28.87 9.60
CA LEU A 119 -17.54 -29.40 9.73
C LEU A 119 -18.57 -28.31 9.48
N ALA A 120 -18.30 -27.09 9.93
CA ALA A 120 -19.18 -25.95 9.68
C ALA A 120 -19.35 -25.66 8.17
N PHE A 121 -18.37 -26.01 7.35
CA PHE A 121 -18.50 -25.90 5.90
C PHE A 121 -19.28 -27.08 5.30
N MET A 122 -18.95 -28.30 5.71
CA MET A 122 -19.62 -29.52 5.24
C MET A 122 -21.13 -29.45 5.49
N LYS A 123 -21.56 -28.99 6.67
CA LYS A 123 -22.97 -28.73 7.02
C LYS A 123 -23.71 -27.76 6.09
N ARG A 124 -23.00 -26.93 5.31
CA ARG A 124 -23.61 -26.02 4.33
C ARG A 124 -23.84 -26.68 2.97
N ILE A 125 -23.10 -27.74 2.69
CA ILE A 125 -23.16 -28.49 1.43
C ILE A 125 -24.08 -29.69 1.57
N VAL A 126 -23.97 -30.39 2.71
CA VAL A 126 -24.66 -31.63 3.03
C VAL A 126 -25.71 -31.35 4.10
N LYS A 127 -26.96 -31.69 3.80
CA LYS A 127 -28.16 -31.49 4.63
C LYS A 127 -28.91 -32.79 4.93
N SER A 128 -28.63 -33.88 4.22
CA SER A 128 -29.24 -35.20 4.44
C SER A 128 -28.20 -36.32 4.32
N GLU A 129 -28.62 -37.55 4.66
CA GLU A 129 -27.82 -38.76 4.55
C GLU A 129 -27.42 -39.08 3.10
N ASP A 130 -28.37 -39.01 2.17
CA ASP A 130 -28.08 -39.20 0.75
C ASP A 130 -27.07 -38.19 0.21
N GLU A 131 -27.16 -36.92 0.64
CA GLU A 131 -26.18 -35.89 0.29
C GLU A 131 -24.79 -36.22 0.85
N LEU A 132 -24.71 -36.82 2.04
CA LEU A 132 -23.45 -37.22 2.66
C LEU A 132 -22.82 -38.42 1.94
N TYR A 133 -23.62 -39.43 1.60
CA TYR A 133 -23.17 -40.58 0.83
C TYR A 133 -22.55 -40.12 -0.50
N ARG A 134 -23.28 -39.29 -1.26
CA ARG A 134 -22.80 -38.72 -2.52
C ARG A 134 -21.57 -37.84 -2.34
N TYR A 135 -21.50 -37.08 -1.25
CA TYR A 135 -20.30 -36.30 -0.93
C TYR A 135 -19.08 -37.20 -0.70
N ASN A 136 -19.21 -38.28 0.07
CA ASN A 136 -18.13 -39.22 0.31
C ASN A 136 -17.73 -39.97 -0.97
N GLU A 137 -18.71 -40.39 -1.78
CA GLU A 137 -18.46 -41.02 -3.09
C GLU A 137 -17.61 -40.12 -3.99
N LEU A 138 -17.91 -38.81 -4.05
CA LEU A 138 -17.06 -37.85 -4.76
C LEU A 138 -15.64 -37.82 -4.20
N LEU A 139 -15.48 -37.71 -2.88
CA LEU A 139 -14.17 -37.58 -2.25
C LEU A 139 -13.29 -38.83 -2.45
N ASP A 140 -13.88 -40.01 -2.51
CA ASP A 140 -13.17 -41.26 -2.80
C ASP A 140 -12.59 -41.30 -4.22
N LYS A 141 -13.19 -40.57 -5.17
CA LYS A 141 -12.66 -40.46 -6.55
C LYS A 141 -11.41 -39.59 -6.63
N ASN A 142 -11.33 -38.50 -5.85
CA ASN A 142 -10.16 -37.64 -5.80
C ASN A 142 -10.13 -36.76 -4.55
N GLU A 143 -9.05 -36.85 -3.77
CA GLU A 143 -8.89 -36.05 -2.56
C GLU A 143 -8.85 -34.53 -2.83
N GLU A 144 -8.45 -34.09 -4.03
CA GLU A 144 -8.43 -32.67 -4.38
C GLU A 144 -9.85 -32.06 -4.41
N PHE A 145 -10.89 -32.85 -4.66
CA PHE A 145 -12.28 -32.36 -4.68
C PHE A 145 -12.71 -31.74 -3.37
N TYR A 146 -12.21 -32.25 -2.24
CA TYR A 146 -12.40 -31.63 -0.94
C TYR A 146 -11.91 -30.18 -0.96
N SER A 147 -10.67 -29.96 -1.39
CA SER A 147 -10.08 -28.62 -1.43
C SER A 147 -10.81 -27.70 -2.41
N ILE A 148 -11.24 -28.22 -3.57
CA ILE A 148 -11.95 -27.43 -4.58
C ILE A 148 -13.35 -27.01 -4.08
N LEU A 149 -14.05 -27.89 -3.36
CA LEU A 149 -15.35 -27.59 -2.76
C LEU A 149 -15.24 -26.59 -1.61
N THR A 150 -14.22 -26.73 -0.77
CA THR A 150 -14.06 -26.00 0.51
C THR A 150 -13.33 -24.68 0.38
N ASP A 151 -12.49 -24.52 -0.65
CA ASP A 151 -11.66 -23.34 -0.83
C ASP A 151 -12.49 -22.13 -1.27
N LYS A 152 -12.78 -21.26 -0.28
CA LYS A 152 -13.43 -19.96 -0.48
C LYS A 152 -12.50 -18.92 -1.08
N LYS A 153 -11.19 -19.13 -1.06
CA LYS A 153 -10.24 -18.16 -1.56
C LYS A 153 -10.18 -18.27 -3.09
N ASP A 154 -10.17 -17.12 -3.75
CA ASP A 154 -9.87 -17.07 -5.16
C ASP A 154 -8.36 -17.03 -5.33
N LEU A 155 -7.77 -18.13 -5.80
CA LEU A 155 -6.33 -18.25 -6.02
C LEU A 155 -5.75 -17.09 -6.85
N THR A 156 -6.56 -16.52 -7.77
CA THR A 156 -6.17 -15.39 -8.61
C THR A 156 -5.88 -14.11 -7.82
N GLU A 157 -6.35 -14.00 -6.57
CA GLU A 157 -6.09 -12.85 -5.68
C GLU A 157 -4.76 -13.00 -4.91
N TYR A 158 -4.21 -14.21 -4.83
CA TYR A 158 -3.04 -14.54 -3.99
C TYR A 158 -1.76 -14.76 -4.78
N THR A 159 -1.79 -14.68 -6.11
CA THR A 159 -0.57 -14.79 -6.93
C THR A 159 0.36 -13.59 -6.68
N GLU A 160 1.66 -13.83 -6.83
CA GLU A 160 2.72 -12.83 -6.60
C GLU A 160 2.69 -11.67 -7.59
N ILE A 161 2.09 -11.88 -8.77
CA ILE A 161 1.89 -10.88 -9.82
C ILE A 161 0.41 -10.75 -10.18
N ILE A 162 0.04 -9.61 -10.75
CA ILE A 162 -1.27 -9.41 -11.35
C ILE A 162 -1.37 -10.24 -12.63
N LEU A 163 -2.44 -11.01 -12.73
CA LEU A 163 -2.67 -11.91 -13.86
C LEU A 163 -3.47 -11.19 -14.95
N PRO A 164 -3.21 -11.50 -16.23
CA PRO A 164 -4.13 -11.15 -17.31
C PRO A 164 -5.57 -11.59 -17.03
N ASP A 165 -6.53 -10.77 -17.44
CA ASP A 165 -7.97 -11.05 -17.26
C ASP A 165 -8.37 -12.44 -17.78
N PHE A 166 -7.87 -12.80 -18.96
CA PHE A 166 -8.25 -14.06 -19.60
C PHE A 166 -7.84 -15.30 -18.79
N TYR A 167 -6.71 -15.28 -18.07
CA TYR A 167 -6.34 -16.38 -17.18
C TYR A 167 -7.23 -16.42 -15.93
N GLN A 168 -7.54 -15.26 -15.35
CA GLN A 168 -8.41 -15.17 -14.18
C GLN A 168 -9.81 -15.69 -14.52
N ASP A 169 -10.39 -15.22 -15.62
CA ASP A 169 -11.72 -15.59 -16.07
C ASP A 169 -11.81 -17.06 -16.43
N SER A 170 -10.84 -17.58 -17.17
CA SER A 170 -10.82 -18.99 -17.57
C SER A 170 -10.75 -19.91 -16.35
N TYR A 171 -9.85 -19.61 -15.40
CA TYR A 171 -9.74 -20.35 -14.14
C TYR A 171 -11.04 -20.28 -13.31
N ARG A 172 -11.60 -19.08 -13.11
CA ARG A 172 -12.85 -18.88 -12.37
C ARG A 172 -14.01 -19.62 -13.01
N LYS A 173 -14.14 -19.59 -14.34
CA LYS A 173 -15.16 -20.34 -15.10
C LYS A 173 -14.99 -21.84 -14.92
N ALA A 174 -13.77 -22.37 -15.03
CA ALA A 174 -13.48 -23.78 -14.82
C ALA A 174 -13.82 -24.24 -13.38
N LYS A 175 -13.35 -23.50 -12.36
CA LYS A 175 -13.67 -23.77 -10.94
C LYS A 175 -15.18 -23.72 -10.69
N LYS A 176 -15.88 -22.70 -11.20
CA LYS A 176 -17.33 -22.54 -11.03
C LYS A 176 -18.12 -23.69 -11.66
N LYS A 177 -17.75 -24.12 -12.88
CA LYS A 177 -18.39 -25.26 -13.55
C LYS A 177 -18.21 -26.56 -12.77
N LEU A 178 -16.97 -26.87 -12.36
CA LEU A 178 -16.67 -28.07 -11.58
C LEU A 178 -17.38 -28.07 -10.21
N VAL A 179 -17.33 -26.96 -9.48
CA VAL A 179 -18.02 -26.82 -8.17
C VAL A 179 -19.54 -26.93 -8.34
N LYS A 180 -20.12 -26.32 -9.38
CA LYS A 180 -21.56 -26.44 -9.66
C LYS A 180 -21.95 -27.88 -9.95
N PHE A 181 -21.16 -28.59 -10.76
CA PHE A 181 -21.39 -30.00 -11.09
C PHE A 181 -21.38 -30.87 -9.83
N MET A 182 -20.32 -30.78 -9.01
CA MET A 182 -20.20 -31.54 -7.75
C MET A 182 -21.35 -31.23 -6.79
N LYS A 183 -21.70 -29.95 -6.59
CA LYS A 183 -22.81 -29.56 -5.71
C LYS A 183 -24.16 -30.04 -6.23
N ASN A 184 -24.37 -30.06 -7.54
CA ASN A 184 -25.62 -30.56 -8.11
C ASN A 184 -25.76 -32.07 -7.91
N TYR A 185 -24.67 -32.82 -8.12
CA TYR A 185 -24.66 -34.24 -7.84
C TYR A 185 -24.91 -34.53 -6.35
N ILE A 186 -24.24 -33.82 -5.43
CA ILE A 186 -24.46 -33.98 -3.98
C ILE A 186 -25.93 -33.77 -3.61
N LYS A 187 -26.59 -32.74 -4.15
CA LYS A 187 -27.97 -32.39 -3.78
C LYS A 187 -29.04 -33.24 -4.46
N ASN A 188 -28.88 -33.47 -5.76
CA ASN A 188 -29.97 -33.95 -6.63
C ASN A 188 -29.58 -35.18 -7.47
N GLY A 189 -28.34 -35.67 -7.37
CA GLY A 189 -27.81 -36.69 -8.26
C GLY A 189 -28.27 -38.09 -7.89
N ASN A 190 -28.77 -38.86 -8.85
CA ASN A 190 -29.04 -40.29 -8.67
C ASN A 190 -27.82 -41.16 -9.01
N SER A 191 -26.97 -40.70 -9.94
CA SER A 191 -25.73 -41.36 -10.35
C SER A 191 -24.67 -40.33 -10.75
N LEU A 192 -23.40 -40.65 -10.50
CA LEU A 192 -22.27 -39.78 -10.81
C LEU A 192 -21.83 -40.01 -12.27
N ASP A 193 -21.95 -38.98 -13.11
CA ASP A 193 -21.26 -38.99 -14.41
C ASP A 193 -19.77 -38.72 -14.21
N GLU A 194 -19.02 -39.81 -13.98
CA GLU A 194 -17.58 -39.76 -13.77
C GLU A 194 -16.82 -39.19 -14.97
N LYS A 195 -17.26 -39.49 -16.20
CA LYS A 195 -16.60 -39.00 -17.41
C LYS A 195 -16.65 -37.47 -17.44
N GLU A 196 -17.81 -36.89 -17.17
CA GLU A 196 -17.95 -35.44 -17.10
C GLU A 196 -17.19 -34.84 -15.90
N LEU A 197 -17.26 -35.47 -14.72
CA LEU A 197 -16.52 -35.02 -13.53
C LEU A 197 -15.01 -34.89 -13.81
N PHE A 198 -14.40 -35.97 -14.32
CA PHE A 198 -12.97 -36.00 -14.59
C PHE A 198 -12.58 -35.11 -15.78
N ARG A 199 -13.46 -34.92 -16.77
CA ARG A 199 -13.26 -33.94 -17.84
C ARG A 199 -13.21 -32.51 -17.29
N LEU A 200 -14.17 -32.12 -16.45
CA LEU A 200 -14.20 -30.80 -15.80
C LEU A 200 -13.01 -30.59 -14.86
N HIS A 201 -12.61 -31.64 -14.12
CA HIS A 201 -11.42 -31.62 -13.28
C HIS A 201 -10.13 -31.42 -14.06
N LYS A 202 -9.98 -32.10 -15.20
CA LYS A 202 -8.84 -31.94 -16.11
C LYS A 202 -8.76 -30.51 -16.64
N ILE A 203 -9.89 -29.91 -17.02
CA ILE A 203 -9.95 -28.50 -17.44
C ILE A 203 -9.50 -27.58 -16.30
N TYR A 204 -10.06 -27.73 -15.10
CA TYR A 204 -9.65 -26.96 -13.92
C TYR A 204 -8.14 -27.04 -13.65
N ARG A 205 -7.58 -28.26 -13.64
CA ARG A 205 -6.13 -28.48 -13.44
C ARG A 205 -5.29 -27.84 -14.54
N SER A 206 -5.74 -27.92 -15.80
CA SER A 206 -5.08 -27.28 -16.94
C SER A 206 -5.02 -25.77 -16.77
N GLU A 207 -6.14 -25.12 -16.47
CA GLU A 207 -6.19 -23.66 -16.26
C GLU A 207 -5.31 -23.23 -15.08
N LYS A 208 -5.36 -23.97 -13.96
CA LYS A 208 -4.49 -23.73 -12.80
C LYS A 208 -3.01 -23.84 -13.17
N LYS A 209 -2.63 -24.84 -13.96
CA LYS A 209 -1.25 -25.05 -14.42
C LYS A 209 -0.79 -23.94 -15.34
N ILE A 210 -1.63 -23.52 -16.29
CA ILE A 210 -1.34 -22.42 -17.23
C ILE A 210 -1.10 -21.12 -16.46
N MET A 211 -1.99 -20.80 -15.52
CA MET A 211 -1.85 -19.62 -14.67
C MET A 211 -0.55 -19.64 -13.85
N ASN A 212 -0.26 -20.77 -13.19
CA ASN A 212 0.98 -20.91 -12.41
C ASN A 212 2.23 -20.81 -13.29
N LYS A 213 2.20 -21.38 -14.50
CA LYS A 213 3.30 -21.27 -15.47
C LYS A 213 3.53 -19.80 -15.84
N PHE A 214 2.48 -19.04 -16.12
CA PHE A 214 2.59 -17.61 -16.41
C PHE A 214 3.24 -16.84 -15.24
N VAL A 215 2.85 -17.14 -13.99
CA VAL A 215 3.46 -16.52 -12.81
C VAL A 215 4.96 -16.81 -12.76
N GLN A 216 5.36 -18.07 -12.90
CA GLN A 216 6.79 -18.47 -12.84
C GLN A 216 7.62 -17.83 -13.95
N GLU A 217 7.10 -17.78 -15.18
CA GLU A 217 7.81 -17.21 -16.34
C GLU A 217 7.94 -15.69 -16.30
N ASN A 218 7.14 -15.00 -15.48
CA ASN A 218 7.07 -13.53 -15.44
C ASN A 218 7.44 -12.95 -14.09
N LEU A 219 7.75 -13.78 -13.10
CA LEU A 219 8.22 -13.34 -11.81
C LEU A 219 9.53 -12.55 -11.96
N GLY A 220 9.61 -11.38 -11.34
CA GLY A 220 10.79 -10.52 -11.38
C GLY A 220 10.97 -9.71 -12.67
N LYS A 221 10.13 -9.88 -13.70
CA LYS A 221 10.16 -9.01 -14.88
C LYS A 221 9.68 -7.61 -14.52
N ASP A 222 10.41 -6.60 -14.99
CA ASP A 222 10.17 -5.22 -14.58
C ASP A 222 8.92 -4.57 -15.19
N ASN A 223 8.46 -5.10 -16.32
CA ASN A 223 7.23 -4.65 -16.96
C ASN A 223 6.00 -5.38 -16.44
N VAL A 224 6.10 -6.19 -15.39
CA VAL A 224 4.99 -6.96 -14.82
C VAL A 224 4.64 -6.41 -13.44
N LEU A 225 3.34 -6.19 -13.19
CA LEU A 225 2.91 -5.63 -11.92
C LEU A 225 2.90 -6.71 -10.83
N SER A 226 3.83 -6.60 -9.86
CA SER A 226 3.77 -7.45 -8.67
C SER A 226 2.58 -7.07 -7.79
N ARG A 227 1.98 -8.06 -7.12
CA ARG A 227 0.92 -7.87 -6.12
C ARG A 227 1.39 -6.97 -4.98
N SER A 228 2.68 -7.06 -4.65
CA SER A 228 3.29 -6.25 -3.61
C SER A 228 3.33 -4.75 -3.97
N VAL A 229 3.49 -4.44 -5.27
CA VAL A 229 3.39 -3.08 -5.79
C VAL A 229 1.92 -2.67 -5.90
N ALA A 230 1.03 -3.55 -6.38
CA ALA A 230 -0.41 -3.29 -6.43
C ALA A 230 -0.99 -2.89 -5.07
N LYS A 231 -0.63 -3.60 -3.99
CA LYS A 231 -0.99 -3.22 -2.61
C LYS A 231 -0.42 -1.86 -2.19
N SER A 232 0.78 -1.51 -2.68
CA SER A 232 1.35 -0.19 -2.44
C SER A 232 0.58 0.91 -3.19
N ILE A 233 0.07 0.63 -4.39
CA ILE A 233 -0.78 1.52 -5.20
C ILE A 233 -2.10 1.73 -4.47
N GLU A 234 -2.79 0.66 -4.09
CA GLU A 234 -4.04 0.70 -3.32
C GLU A 234 -3.95 1.61 -2.09
N ARG A 235 -2.84 1.52 -1.35
CA ARG A 235 -2.61 2.33 -0.14
C ARG A 235 -2.41 3.82 -0.42
N VAL A 236 -1.70 4.20 -1.48
CA VAL A 236 -1.26 5.60 -1.69
C VAL A 236 -2.04 6.36 -2.77
N GLN A 237 -2.77 5.64 -3.62
CA GLN A 237 -3.59 6.17 -4.71
C GLN A 237 -4.89 5.35 -4.84
N PRO A 238 -5.73 5.31 -3.78
CA PRO A 238 -6.90 4.43 -3.72
C PRO A 238 -7.96 4.75 -4.79
N LYS A 239 -8.02 5.99 -5.26
CA LYS A 239 -9.01 6.42 -6.28
C LYS A 239 -8.66 5.85 -7.66
N GLU A 240 -7.38 5.89 -8.03
CA GLU A 240 -6.89 5.44 -9.33
C GLU A 240 -6.51 3.94 -9.35
N TYR A 241 -6.47 3.28 -8.19
CA TYR A 241 -6.02 1.89 -8.06
C TYR A 241 -6.76 0.92 -8.99
N LYS A 242 -8.10 0.99 -9.03
CA LYS A 242 -8.91 0.07 -9.84
C LYS A 242 -8.63 0.23 -11.33
N GLU A 243 -8.57 1.47 -11.81
CA GLU A 243 -8.28 1.79 -13.21
C GLU A 243 -6.91 1.25 -13.63
N ILE A 244 -5.88 1.46 -12.81
CA ILE A 244 -4.53 0.96 -13.08
C ILE A 244 -4.49 -0.56 -13.10
N LEU A 245 -5.20 -1.21 -12.19
CA LEU A 245 -5.26 -2.66 -12.15
C LEU A 245 -5.92 -3.21 -13.41
N GLU A 246 -7.08 -2.68 -13.79
CA GLU A 246 -7.79 -3.07 -15.01
C GLU A 246 -6.96 -2.85 -16.27
N GLU A 247 -6.22 -1.74 -16.37
CA GLU A 247 -5.31 -1.49 -17.50
C GLU A 247 -4.22 -2.57 -17.59
N VAL A 248 -3.63 -2.96 -16.46
CA VAL A 248 -2.61 -4.02 -16.41
C VAL A 248 -3.21 -5.38 -16.76
N GLU A 249 -4.37 -5.71 -16.21
CA GLU A 249 -5.04 -6.99 -16.46
C GLU A 249 -5.43 -7.16 -17.94
N LYS A 250 -5.94 -6.07 -18.56
CA LYS A 250 -6.23 -6.02 -20.01
C LYS A 250 -4.95 -6.04 -20.85
N ASN A 251 -3.88 -5.40 -20.39
CA ASN A 251 -2.58 -5.39 -21.05
C ASN A 251 -1.73 -6.63 -20.73
N ARG A 252 -2.34 -7.81 -20.68
CA ARG A 252 -1.66 -9.10 -20.48
C ARG A 252 -0.77 -9.13 -19.22
N GLY A 253 -1.20 -8.49 -18.14
CA GLY A 253 -0.46 -8.43 -16.87
C GLY A 253 0.77 -7.50 -16.93
N GLN A 254 0.94 -6.75 -18.03
CA GLN A 254 2.08 -5.86 -18.24
C GLN A 254 1.72 -4.40 -17.98
N ILE A 255 2.70 -3.67 -17.45
CA ILE A 255 2.63 -2.22 -17.24
C ILE A 255 3.02 -1.55 -18.55
N SER A 256 2.04 -0.94 -19.22
CA SER A 256 2.28 -0.12 -20.41
C SER A 256 3.00 1.19 -20.05
N PRO A 257 3.65 1.89 -21.00
CA PRO A 257 4.21 3.22 -20.77
C PRO A 257 3.21 4.24 -20.20
N TYR A 258 1.97 4.18 -20.69
CA TYR A 258 0.87 5.03 -20.23
C TYR A 258 0.47 4.69 -18.79
N THR A 259 0.32 3.40 -18.48
CA THR A 259 -0.01 2.96 -17.12
C THR A 259 1.14 3.27 -16.16
N ALA A 260 2.39 3.13 -16.61
CA ALA A 260 3.59 3.42 -15.83
C ALA A 260 3.61 4.86 -15.32
N SER A 261 3.26 5.85 -16.16
CA SER A 261 3.26 7.27 -15.79
C SER A 261 2.15 7.63 -14.80
N LYS A 262 1.08 6.83 -14.72
CA LYS A 262 0.00 6.97 -13.72
C LYS A 262 0.37 6.42 -12.34
N ILE A 263 1.37 5.55 -12.24
CA ILE A 263 1.74 4.93 -10.97
C ILE A 263 2.56 5.93 -10.13
N LYS A 264 2.01 6.32 -8.98
CA LYS A 264 2.61 7.24 -7.99
C LYS A 264 3.25 6.48 -6.81
N ALA A 265 3.11 5.16 -6.75
CA ALA A 265 3.57 4.35 -5.63
C ALA A 265 5.10 4.33 -5.50
N PRO A 266 5.70 4.76 -4.35
CA PRO A 266 7.15 4.80 -4.19
C PRO A 266 7.85 3.47 -4.43
N LYS A 267 7.20 2.36 -4.08
CA LYS A 267 7.74 1.01 -4.29
C LYS A 267 7.98 0.72 -5.78
N TYR A 268 7.07 1.16 -6.65
CA TYR A 268 7.24 1.09 -8.09
C TYR A 268 8.25 2.12 -8.58
N LEU A 269 8.10 3.38 -8.20
CA LEU A 269 8.97 4.45 -8.67
C LEU A 269 10.45 4.19 -8.39
N LYS A 270 10.77 3.57 -7.24
CA LYS A 270 12.14 3.16 -6.92
C LYS A 270 12.75 2.16 -7.90
N THR A 271 11.96 1.25 -8.51
CA THR A 271 12.48 0.29 -9.49
C THR A 271 12.87 0.96 -10.81
N MET A 272 12.30 2.12 -11.10
CA MET A 272 12.61 2.89 -12.32
C MET A 272 13.85 3.78 -12.18
N ILE A 273 14.30 4.09 -10.95
CA ILE A 273 15.41 5.02 -10.71
C ILE A 273 16.68 4.63 -11.48
N ALA A 274 17.11 3.37 -11.35
CA ALA A 274 18.33 2.89 -11.99
C ALA A 274 18.26 2.95 -13.53
N ARG A 275 17.06 2.87 -14.11
CA ARG A 275 16.84 2.93 -15.56
C ARG A 275 16.89 4.36 -16.06
N ILE A 276 16.21 5.25 -15.36
CA ILE A 276 16.19 6.68 -15.67
C ILE A 276 17.61 7.26 -15.53
N ASN A 277 18.34 6.90 -14.47
CA ASN A 277 19.73 7.36 -14.29
C ASN A 277 20.68 6.96 -15.41
N LYS A 278 20.40 5.90 -16.19
CA LYS A 278 21.25 5.53 -17.35
C LYS A 278 21.13 6.49 -18.54
N VAL A 279 20.06 7.29 -18.59
CA VAL A 279 19.82 8.24 -19.69
C VAL A 279 20.00 9.69 -19.27
N LEU A 280 20.18 9.95 -17.98
CA LEU A 280 20.48 11.28 -17.45
C LEU A 280 21.97 11.59 -17.62
N PRO A 281 22.34 12.87 -17.76
CA PRO A 281 23.75 13.27 -17.80
C PRO A 281 24.41 13.11 -16.42
N ASP A 282 25.73 12.92 -16.38
CA ASP A 282 26.50 12.60 -15.16
C ASP A 282 26.33 13.59 -14.00
N HIS A 283 26.03 14.85 -14.31
CA HIS A 283 25.82 15.90 -13.32
C HIS A 283 24.39 15.91 -12.75
N VAL A 284 23.50 15.04 -13.22
CA VAL A 284 22.12 14.91 -12.73
C VAL A 284 21.85 13.48 -12.31
N VAL A 285 21.42 13.29 -11.08
CA VAL A 285 21.07 11.96 -10.55
C VAL A 285 19.67 11.99 -9.97
N LEU A 286 18.84 11.03 -10.35
CA LEU A 286 17.60 10.73 -9.67
C LEU A 286 17.91 9.91 -8.40
N GLU A 287 17.76 10.52 -7.23
CA GLU A 287 18.23 9.93 -5.97
C GLU A 287 17.14 9.24 -5.18
N ALA A 288 15.92 9.78 -5.25
CA ALA A 288 14.83 9.32 -4.42
C ALA A 288 13.49 9.41 -5.15
N ALA A 289 12.56 8.57 -4.69
CA ALA A 289 11.16 8.61 -5.08
C ALA A 289 10.28 8.68 -3.84
N ARG A 290 9.31 9.59 -3.89
CA ARG A 290 8.22 9.76 -2.93
C ARG A 290 6.90 9.54 -3.65
N VAL A 291 5.77 9.65 -2.96
CA VAL A 291 4.46 9.43 -3.57
C VAL A 291 4.26 10.44 -4.70
N GLY A 292 4.23 9.94 -5.94
CA GLY A 292 4.03 10.73 -7.16
C GLY A 292 5.15 11.70 -7.52
N ILE A 293 6.31 11.62 -6.86
CA ILE A 293 7.37 12.62 -6.97
C ILE A 293 8.73 11.94 -7.08
N TYR A 294 9.54 12.42 -8.01
CA TYR A 294 10.96 12.14 -8.10
C TYR A 294 11.79 13.28 -7.55
N VAL A 295 12.93 12.96 -6.94
CA VAL A 295 13.92 13.92 -6.44
C VAL A 295 15.20 13.77 -7.25
N PHE A 296 15.61 14.85 -7.90
CA PHE A 296 16.84 14.98 -8.68
C PHE A 296 17.88 15.73 -7.86
N ARG A 297 19.12 15.27 -7.92
CA ARG A 297 20.31 16.02 -7.49
C ARG A 297 21.05 16.52 -8.72
N PHE A 298 21.20 17.83 -8.81
CA PHE A 298 22.04 18.51 -9.79
C PHE A 298 23.35 18.87 -9.12
N LYS A 299 24.46 18.40 -9.67
CA LYS A 299 25.81 18.73 -9.21
C LYS A 299 26.40 19.81 -10.09
N LYS A 300 26.61 21.00 -9.54
CA LYS A 300 27.35 22.07 -10.21
C LYS A 300 28.56 22.44 -9.36
N ARG A 301 29.77 22.27 -9.92
CA ARG A 301 31.03 22.35 -9.17
C ARG A 301 30.99 21.37 -7.97
N SER A 302 31.20 21.87 -6.75
CA SER A 302 31.16 21.09 -5.50
C SER A 302 29.82 21.18 -4.77
N VAL A 303 28.79 21.78 -5.37
CA VAL A 303 27.48 22.03 -4.73
C VAL A 303 26.43 21.12 -5.34
N ASN A 304 25.58 20.56 -4.47
CA ASN A 304 24.44 19.73 -4.84
C ASN A 304 23.14 20.52 -4.64
N TYR A 305 22.28 20.50 -5.65
CA TYR A 305 20.96 21.13 -5.61
C TYR A 305 19.90 20.05 -5.78
N HIS A 306 18.96 19.97 -4.84
CA HIS A 306 17.88 19.00 -4.91
C HIS A 306 16.58 19.63 -5.41
N PHE A 307 16.11 19.06 -6.50
CA PHE A 307 14.87 19.44 -7.15
C PHE A 307 13.89 18.29 -7.15
N LYS A 308 12.61 18.60 -7.29
CA LYS A 308 11.54 17.61 -7.36
C LYS A 308 10.67 17.84 -8.58
N MET A 309 10.17 16.76 -9.16
CA MET A 309 9.23 16.80 -10.29
C MET A 309 8.19 15.68 -10.13
N ALA A 310 7.01 15.89 -10.69
CA ALA A 310 5.99 14.86 -10.77
C ALA A 310 6.53 13.61 -11.50
N SER A 311 6.35 12.44 -10.89
CA SER A 311 6.90 11.19 -11.43
C SER A 311 6.32 10.82 -12.79
N GLY A 312 5.06 11.20 -13.04
CA GLY A 312 4.38 10.94 -14.30
C GLY A 312 5.10 11.58 -15.49
N ILE A 313 5.52 12.84 -15.36
CA ILE A 313 6.26 13.58 -16.40
C ILE A 313 7.57 12.85 -16.73
N VAL A 314 8.35 12.53 -15.70
CA VAL A 314 9.65 11.86 -15.89
C VAL A 314 9.49 10.49 -16.53
N ILE A 315 8.48 9.71 -16.12
CA ILE A 315 8.24 8.37 -16.66
C ILE A 315 7.75 8.44 -18.10
N SER A 316 6.80 9.34 -18.42
CA SER A 316 6.36 9.51 -19.82
C SER A 316 7.54 9.89 -20.71
N SER A 317 8.37 10.83 -20.25
CA SER A 317 9.54 11.31 -21.00
C SER A 317 10.65 10.28 -21.14
N TYR A 318 10.76 9.34 -20.20
CA TYR A 318 11.66 8.20 -20.33
C TYR A 318 11.20 7.26 -21.45
N TYR A 319 9.91 6.93 -21.50
CA TYR A 319 9.37 6.00 -22.49
C TYR A 319 9.25 6.59 -23.90
N ASP A 320 8.92 7.88 -24.04
CA ASP A 320 8.89 8.57 -25.34
C ASP A 320 10.29 8.98 -25.85
N LYS A 321 11.33 8.70 -25.04
CA LYS A 321 12.75 9.01 -25.27
C LYS A 321 13.12 10.48 -25.26
N SER A 322 12.20 11.41 -24.99
CA SER A 322 12.51 12.85 -24.87
C SER A 322 13.57 13.13 -23.80
N LEU A 323 13.58 12.34 -22.70
CA LEU A 323 14.57 12.47 -21.62
C LEU A 323 16.01 12.19 -22.08
N HIS A 324 16.23 11.49 -23.20
CA HIS A 324 17.57 11.25 -23.75
C HIS A 324 18.19 12.54 -24.30
N ASN A 325 17.37 13.52 -24.68
CA ASN A 325 17.82 14.88 -24.96
C ASN A 325 17.55 15.76 -23.74
N PHE A 326 18.26 15.48 -22.65
CA PHE A 326 18.05 16.14 -21.37
C PHE A 326 18.07 17.67 -21.44
N PRO A 327 19.00 18.34 -22.18
CA PRO A 327 18.98 19.81 -22.28
C PRO A 327 17.68 20.37 -22.88
N LYS A 328 17.14 19.75 -23.93
CA LYS A 328 15.87 20.18 -24.54
C LYS A 328 14.68 19.82 -23.65
N TRP A 329 14.74 18.66 -23.00
CA TRP A 329 13.69 18.20 -22.09
C TRP A 329 13.56 19.12 -20.87
N ILE A 330 14.69 19.47 -20.24
CA ILE A 330 14.69 20.33 -19.06
C ILE A 330 14.30 21.76 -19.42
N GLU A 331 14.60 22.24 -20.63
CA GLU A 331 14.11 23.53 -21.16
C GLU A 331 12.61 23.53 -21.35
N TYR A 332 12.01 22.42 -21.78
CA TYR A 332 10.56 22.32 -21.91
C TYR A 332 9.84 22.22 -20.55
N HIS A 333 10.46 21.56 -19.56
CA HIS A 333 9.85 21.27 -18.27
C HIS A 333 10.39 22.09 -17.08
N TRP A 334 11.08 23.20 -17.33
CA TRP A 334 11.79 23.92 -16.26
C TRP A 334 10.84 24.53 -15.21
N GLU A 335 9.61 24.87 -15.59
CA GLU A 335 8.60 25.45 -14.70
C GLU A 335 8.02 24.42 -13.73
N GLU A 336 7.93 23.15 -14.15
CA GLU A 336 7.44 22.04 -13.33
C GLU A 336 8.47 21.56 -12.29
N ILE A 337 9.71 22.05 -12.37
CA ILE A 337 10.76 21.74 -11.40
C ILE A 337 10.53 22.52 -10.11
N GLY A 338 10.18 21.79 -9.04
CA GLY A 338 10.08 22.32 -7.68
C GLY A 338 11.38 22.15 -6.89
N PHE A 339 11.48 22.84 -5.76
CA PHE A 339 12.54 22.58 -4.78
C PHE A 339 12.20 21.37 -3.91
N ALA A 340 13.15 20.46 -3.74
CA ALA A 340 12.98 19.29 -2.86
C ALA A 340 13.21 19.65 -1.38
N ASP A 341 14.07 20.61 -1.10
CA ASP A 341 14.42 21.08 0.24
C ASP A 341 14.61 22.61 0.30
N LYS A 342 14.65 23.14 1.54
CA LYS A 342 14.81 24.59 1.80
C LYS A 342 16.23 25.08 1.54
N GLU A 343 17.22 24.20 1.67
CA GLU A 343 18.64 24.54 1.54
C GLU A 343 18.98 24.86 0.09
N SER A 344 18.59 23.99 -0.84
CA SER A 344 18.68 24.17 -2.29
C SER A 344 17.97 25.45 -2.72
N LYS A 345 16.79 25.74 -2.15
CA LYS A 345 16.08 27.01 -2.39
C LYS A 345 16.91 28.22 -1.98
N ALA A 346 17.50 28.20 -0.79
CA ALA A 346 18.34 29.28 -0.28
C ALA A 346 19.64 29.45 -1.08
N MET A 347 20.30 28.34 -1.45
CA MET A 347 21.51 28.35 -2.28
C MET A 347 21.23 28.92 -3.68
N ILE A 348 20.08 28.59 -4.27
CA ILE A 348 19.66 29.13 -5.56
C ILE A 348 19.39 30.63 -5.51
N LEU A 349 18.78 31.13 -4.42
CA LEU A 349 18.62 32.57 -4.21
C LEU A 349 19.97 33.29 -4.15
N ARG A 350 20.91 32.76 -3.35
CA ARG A 350 22.27 33.31 -3.24
C ARG A 350 23.00 33.30 -4.56
N LEU A 351 22.86 32.23 -5.34
CA LEU A 351 23.46 32.12 -6.67
C LEU A 351 22.91 33.18 -7.63
N ALA A 352 21.58 33.34 -7.66
CA ALA A 352 20.92 34.35 -8.48
C ALA A 352 21.39 35.76 -8.11
N ASP A 353 21.40 36.06 -6.81
CA ASP A 353 21.84 37.34 -6.27
C ASP A 353 23.31 37.63 -6.59
N PHE A 354 24.22 36.67 -6.34
CA PHE A 354 25.64 36.78 -6.71
C PHE A 354 25.83 37.02 -8.21
N THR A 355 25.04 36.33 -9.05
CA THR A 355 25.11 36.48 -10.50
C THR A 355 24.71 37.89 -10.94
N LEU A 356 23.68 38.47 -10.31
CA LEU A 356 23.25 39.84 -10.61
C LEU A 356 24.28 40.89 -10.16
N HIS A 357 24.91 40.70 -8.99
CA HIS A 357 25.98 41.58 -8.51
C HIS A 357 27.21 41.60 -9.42
N GLY A 358 27.50 40.50 -10.12
CA GLY A 358 28.64 40.38 -11.03
C GLY A 358 28.47 41.08 -12.38
N LEU A 359 27.30 41.66 -12.68
CA LEU A 359 27.01 42.20 -14.00
C LEU A 359 27.53 43.64 -14.16
N LYS A 360 28.36 43.83 -15.20
CA LYS A 360 28.89 45.15 -15.54
C LYS A 360 27.75 46.11 -15.87
N GLY A 361 27.73 47.26 -15.20
CA GLY A 361 26.67 48.27 -15.38
C GLY A 361 25.42 48.04 -14.51
N VAL A 362 25.43 47.06 -13.61
CA VAL A 362 24.35 46.82 -12.65
C VAL A 362 24.87 47.08 -11.23
N LYS A 363 24.09 47.78 -10.42
CA LYS A 363 24.37 47.97 -9.00
C LYS A 363 23.16 47.53 -8.19
N VAL A 364 23.34 46.63 -7.22
CA VAL A 364 22.30 46.32 -6.23
C VAL A 364 22.16 47.51 -5.28
N VAL A 365 20.92 47.94 -5.06
CA VAL A 365 20.60 49.11 -4.24
C VAL A 365 19.82 48.68 -3.02
N GLU A 366 20.32 49.03 -1.85
CA GLU A 366 19.52 48.95 -0.63
C GLU A 366 18.63 50.22 -0.53
N PRO A 367 17.30 50.08 -0.40
CA PRO A 367 16.43 51.23 -0.24
C PRO A 367 16.72 51.94 1.08
N ASN A 368 16.80 53.27 1.07
CA ASN A 368 16.95 54.05 2.29
C ASN A 368 15.56 54.24 2.93
N TYR A 369 15.17 53.30 3.80
CA TYR A 369 13.87 53.33 4.47
C TYR A 369 13.70 54.55 5.38
N HIS A 370 14.77 55.05 5.99
CA HIS A 370 14.69 56.28 6.79
C HIS A 370 14.33 57.49 5.93
N LYS A 371 14.92 57.60 4.74
CA LYS A 371 14.55 58.64 3.76
C LYS A 371 13.08 58.50 3.35
N ILE A 372 12.61 57.28 3.07
CA ILE A 372 11.19 57.06 2.73
C ILE A 372 10.24 57.49 3.86
N VAL A 373 10.56 57.12 5.12
CA VAL A 373 9.74 57.53 6.27
C VAL A 373 9.71 59.05 6.43
N ASN A 374 10.86 59.71 6.27
CA ASN A 374 10.97 61.16 6.44
C ASN A 374 10.41 61.99 5.28
N ASP A 375 10.34 61.43 4.07
CA ASP A 375 9.90 62.15 2.86
C ASP A 375 8.39 61.95 2.56
N TYR A 376 7.76 60.91 3.13
CA TYR A 376 6.39 60.50 2.80
C TYR A 376 5.45 60.36 4.00
N PHE A 377 5.96 60.47 5.24
CA PHE A 377 5.20 60.20 6.47
C PHE A 377 5.50 61.22 7.58
N ASP A 378 5.40 62.49 7.22
CA ASP A 378 5.90 63.62 8.02
C ASP A 378 5.13 63.82 9.33
N ASP A 379 3.84 63.49 9.35
CA ASP A 379 2.90 63.71 10.46
C ASP A 379 2.85 62.58 11.50
N LEU A 380 3.74 61.58 11.41
CA LEU A 380 3.74 60.42 12.32
C LEU A 380 4.51 60.68 13.62
N THR A 381 4.02 60.11 14.72
CA THR A 381 4.75 60.01 15.99
C THR A 381 5.96 59.08 15.87
N ASN A 382 6.89 59.14 16.83
CA ASN A 382 8.10 58.27 16.81
C ASN A 382 7.78 56.77 16.80
N ASN A 383 6.72 56.35 17.49
CA ASN A 383 6.29 54.95 17.51
C ASN A 383 5.73 54.54 16.14
N GLU A 384 4.86 55.37 15.55
CA GLU A 384 4.29 55.11 14.22
C GLU A 384 5.36 55.12 13.12
N ARG A 385 6.37 56.00 13.22
CA ARG A 385 7.52 56.00 12.30
C ARG A 385 8.32 54.69 12.38
N SER A 386 8.49 54.15 13.58
CA SER A 386 9.17 52.86 13.79
C SER A 386 8.36 51.71 13.18
N ASP A 387 7.05 51.70 13.36
CA ASP A 387 6.16 50.69 12.77
C ASP A 387 6.17 50.75 11.22
N VAL A 388 6.12 51.95 10.64
CA VAL A 388 6.20 52.13 9.17
C VAL A 388 7.57 51.70 8.64
N TYR A 389 8.65 52.01 9.35
CA TYR A 389 9.99 51.55 9.01
C TYR A 389 10.09 50.02 8.98
N GLU A 390 9.58 49.33 10.00
CA GLU A 390 9.57 47.87 10.05
C GLU A 390 8.75 47.27 8.90
N LYS A 391 7.58 47.84 8.59
CA LYS A 391 6.76 47.43 7.44
C LYS A 391 7.48 47.63 6.12
N LEU A 392 8.16 48.76 5.92
CA LEU A 392 8.96 49.05 4.72
C LEU A 392 10.14 48.10 4.58
N SER A 393 10.87 47.85 5.66
CA SER A 393 12.01 46.92 5.70
C SER A 393 11.57 45.49 5.37
N SER A 394 10.50 45.01 6.00
CA SER A 394 9.89 43.70 5.73
C SER A 394 9.40 43.56 4.29
N LEU A 395 8.76 44.60 3.74
CA LEU A 395 8.35 44.64 2.35
C LEU A 395 9.57 44.61 1.41
N GLY A 396 10.61 45.38 1.73
CA GLY A 396 11.84 45.47 0.97
C GLY A 396 12.62 44.15 0.89
N GLN A 397 12.63 43.35 1.96
CA GLN A 397 13.22 42.00 1.99
C GLN A 397 12.58 41.01 1.00
N SER A 398 11.39 41.34 0.48
CA SER A 398 10.71 40.53 -0.54
C SER A 398 11.22 40.78 -1.96
N TYR A 399 12.12 41.77 -2.13
CA TYR A 399 12.59 42.23 -3.43
C TYR A 399 14.12 42.41 -3.48
N THR A 400 14.71 42.12 -4.64
CA THR A 400 16.05 42.59 -5.01
C THR A 400 15.91 43.78 -5.95
N VAL A 401 16.54 44.90 -5.60
CA VAL A 401 16.48 46.17 -6.34
C VAL A 401 17.79 46.40 -7.07
N LEU A 402 17.71 46.54 -8.39
CA LEU A 402 18.86 46.77 -9.26
C LEU A 402 18.78 48.17 -9.85
N MET A 403 19.92 48.87 -9.90
CA MET A 403 20.12 50.10 -10.65
C MET A 403 20.98 49.81 -11.87
N ILE A 404 20.47 50.13 -13.06
CA ILE A 404 21.18 49.97 -14.32
C ILE A 404 21.91 51.27 -14.67
N ARG A 405 23.25 51.23 -14.65
CA ARG A 405 24.14 52.34 -14.98
C ARG A 405 24.28 52.44 -16.51
N GLY A 406 23.55 53.38 -17.08
CA GLY A 406 23.50 53.65 -18.53
C GLY A 406 22.39 54.62 -18.95
N SER A 407 21.36 54.84 -18.12
CA SER A 407 20.35 55.89 -18.30
C SER A 407 20.74 57.17 -17.54
N LYS A 408 20.31 58.36 -18.02
CA LYS A 408 20.67 59.67 -17.45
C LYS A 408 20.35 59.84 -15.95
N LEU A 409 19.46 59.02 -15.38
CA LEU A 409 19.02 59.08 -13.97
C LEU A 409 19.17 57.75 -13.19
N GLY A 410 19.68 56.69 -13.83
CA GLY A 410 19.77 55.34 -13.23
C GLY A 410 18.41 54.64 -13.14
N GLU A 411 18.11 53.77 -14.11
CA GLU A 411 16.86 53.01 -14.15
C GLU A 411 16.85 51.96 -13.02
N ILE A 412 15.77 51.91 -12.25
CA ILE A 412 15.58 50.95 -11.17
C ILE A 412 14.70 49.80 -11.66
N ARG A 413 15.17 48.56 -11.43
CA ARG A 413 14.45 47.32 -11.73
C ARG A 413 14.27 46.52 -10.46
N ILE A 414 13.06 45.99 -10.25
CA ILE A 414 12.72 45.22 -9.05
C ILE A 414 12.39 43.79 -9.41
N TYR A 415 13.02 42.86 -8.71
CA TYR A 415 12.81 41.42 -8.82
C TYR A 415 12.28 40.87 -7.49
N GLY A 416 11.09 40.29 -7.50
CA GLY A 416 10.59 39.50 -6.38
C GLY A 416 11.36 38.19 -6.24
N GLN A 417 11.33 37.60 -5.05
CA GLN A 417 12.02 36.33 -4.76
C GLN A 417 11.69 35.21 -5.76
N GLN A 418 10.46 35.12 -6.26
CA GLN A 418 10.09 34.09 -7.24
C GLN A 418 10.81 34.25 -8.59
N GLN A 419 11.06 35.49 -9.03
CA GLN A 419 11.82 35.75 -10.26
C GLN A 419 13.28 35.35 -10.08
N LEU A 420 13.87 35.67 -8.93
CA LEU A 420 15.25 35.26 -8.59
C LEU A 420 15.41 33.75 -8.49
N LEU A 421 14.41 33.07 -7.90
CA LEU A 421 14.38 31.61 -7.88
C LEU A 421 14.33 31.03 -9.28
N ASN A 422 13.54 31.62 -10.18
CA ASN A 422 13.46 31.18 -11.57
C ASN A 422 14.79 31.42 -12.32
N LEU A 423 15.45 32.56 -12.12
CA LEU A 423 16.80 32.81 -12.64
C LEU A 423 17.77 31.73 -12.17
N GLY A 424 17.89 31.54 -10.86
CA GLY A 424 18.86 30.60 -10.32
C GLY A 424 18.57 29.15 -10.71
N LYS A 425 17.29 28.76 -10.81
CA LYS A 425 16.89 27.46 -11.39
C LYS A 425 17.40 27.31 -12.81
N ARG A 426 17.17 28.30 -13.68
CA ARG A 426 17.65 28.27 -15.07
C ARG A 426 19.18 28.19 -15.14
N LEU A 427 19.89 28.94 -14.30
CA LEU A 427 21.36 28.88 -14.19
C LEU A 427 21.88 27.49 -13.81
N ILE A 428 21.15 26.73 -12.99
CA ILE A 428 21.54 25.36 -12.62
C ILE A 428 21.08 24.32 -13.63
N CYS A 429 19.83 24.40 -14.09
CA CYS A 429 19.20 23.35 -14.89
C CYS A 429 19.53 23.43 -16.38
N LEU A 430 19.72 24.63 -16.94
CA LEU A 430 19.87 24.82 -18.39
C LEU A 430 21.31 25.06 -18.83
N ASP A 431 22.20 25.39 -17.89
CA ASP A 431 23.59 25.82 -18.15
C ASP A 431 23.74 26.91 -19.24
N ARG A 432 22.63 27.59 -19.52
CA ARG A 432 22.48 28.65 -20.51
C ARG A 432 21.71 29.77 -19.83
N HIS A 433 22.37 30.90 -19.65
CA HIS A 433 21.74 32.19 -19.82
C HIS A 433 22.81 33.28 -19.84
N ASP A 434 22.64 34.23 -20.76
CA ASP A 434 23.19 35.56 -20.57
C ASP A 434 22.35 36.23 -19.48
N PRO A 435 22.92 36.54 -18.30
CA PRO A 435 22.15 37.21 -17.25
C PRO A 435 21.59 38.57 -17.69
N LYS A 436 22.09 39.15 -18.80
CA LYS A 436 21.50 40.34 -19.44
C LYS A 436 20.11 40.08 -20.02
N GLU A 437 19.87 38.91 -20.61
CA GLU A 437 18.56 38.52 -21.15
C GLU A 437 17.53 38.44 -20.01
N PHE A 438 17.91 37.88 -18.86
CA PHE A 438 17.07 37.86 -17.66
C PHE A 438 16.82 39.27 -17.10
N ILE A 439 17.80 40.17 -17.18
CA ILE A 439 17.60 41.57 -16.79
C ILE A 439 16.52 42.23 -17.66
N GLU A 440 16.37 41.82 -18.91
CA GLU A 440 15.37 42.36 -19.85
C GLU A 440 13.99 41.70 -19.73
N GLU A 441 13.91 40.46 -19.24
CA GLU A 441 12.65 39.74 -19.01
C GLU A 441 11.86 40.25 -17.78
N LYS A 442 10.52 40.38 -17.95
CA LYS A 442 9.47 40.70 -16.95
C LYS A 442 9.97 41.15 -15.57
N HIS A 443 10.07 42.45 -15.35
CA HIS A 443 10.34 43.10 -14.06
C HIS A 443 9.58 44.42 -13.97
N GLN A 444 9.38 44.92 -12.75
CA GLN A 444 8.81 46.25 -12.56
C GLN A 444 9.91 47.28 -12.74
N LYS A 445 9.69 48.25 -13.63
CA LYS A 445 10.64 49.32 -13.96
C LYS A 445 10.22 50.62 -13.30
N PHE A 446 11.19 51.32 -12.76
CA PHE A 446 11.06 52.69 -12.30
C PHE A 446 12.18 53.52 -12.94
N PRO A 447 11.88 54.72 -13.43
CA PRO A 447 12.85 55.57 -14.12
C PRO A 447 13.95 56.09 -13.19
N ASN A 448 13.71 56.12 -11.87
CA ASN A 448 14.69 56.51 -10.84
C ASN A 448 14.32 55.92 -9.46
N ILE A 449 15.17 56.19 -8.46
CA ILE A 449 15.01 55.70 -7.09
C ILE A 449 13.85 56.35 -6.33
N ASP A 450 13.52 57.61 -6.62
CA ASP A 450 12.47 58.35 -5.92
C ASP A 450 11.08 57.84 -6.33
N GLU A 451 10.88 57.49 -7.60
CA GLU A 451 9.64 56.83 -8.04
C GLU A 451 9.45 55.44 -7.43
N TYR A 452 10.55 54.73 -7.19
CA TYR A 452 10.51 53.48 -6.44
C TYR A 452 10.15 53.70 -4.96
N TYR A 453 10.69 54.75 -4.34
CA TYR A 453 10.35 55.12 -2.97
C TYR A 453 8.87 55.49 -2.83
N HIS A 454 8.32 56.25 -3.78
CA HIS A 454 6.89 56.54 -3.85
C HIS A 454 6.03 55.27 -3.97
N PHE A 455 6.48 54.30 -4.76
CA PHE A 455 5.81 53.00 -4.87
C PHE A 455 5.80 52.23 -3.55
N LEU A 456 6.93 52.17 -2.83
CA LEU A 456 7.01 51.52 -1.52
C LEU A 456 6.11 52.21 -0.49
N ALA A 457 6.13 53.54 -0.43
CA ALA A 457 5.28 54.32 0.46
C ALA A 457 3.80 54.02 0.22
N ARG A 458 3.35 54.03 -1.05
CA ARG A 458 1.97 53.67 -1.42
C ARG A 458 1.58 52.24 -1.02
N LYS A 459 2.50 51.29 -1.10
CA LYS A 459 2.25 49.88 -0.72
C LYS A 459 2.07 49.69 0.78
N VAL A 460 2.65 50.56 1.60
CA VAL A 460 2.49 50.54 3.06
C VAL A 460 1.22 51.25 3.50
N VAL A 461 0.75 52.26 2.77
CA VAL A 461 -0.53 52.95 3.04
C VAL A 461 -1.76 52.09 2.67
N LEU A 462 -1.64 51.26 1.62
CA LEU A 462 -2.74 50.42 1.12
C LEU A 462 -2.85 49.03 1.80
N ARG A 463 -2.03 48.75 2.81
CA ARG A 463 -2.03 47.51 3.61
C ARG A 463 -2.27 47.84 5.07
#